data_AF-A0A672NIA0-F1
#
_entry.id   AF-A0A672NIA0-F1
#
_cell.length_a   1.000
_cell.length_b   1.000
_cell.length_c   1.000
_cell.angle_alpha   90.00
_cell.angle_beta   90.00
_cell.angle_gamma   90.00
#
_symmetry.space_group_name_H-M   'P 1'
#
loop_
_entity.id
_entity.type
_entity.pdbx_description
1 polymer ?
#
loop_
_entity_poly.entity_id
_entity_poly.type
_entity_poly.pdbx_seq_one_letter_code
_entity_poly.pdbx_strand_id
1 'polypeptide(L)'
;AGSISIYELLKSIWYAFTSLDVEQSGKVSKSQLKVRPTCAPLVIYFICTVNKSPNSHAISNLNAHTYTNFTLLKIKGTFSKEAFDDLCWTMTSKKNCKPSIQQGLCSQKDCFKLFCLFNLLSEDRYPLVIIQPELEYLLKKVSSAVSLEWDGTLLDELLSQNAALQDGMSVWEFLEHLSAGQLLHVESKEAFSLAVDDVFMEMYHNIIKKVTDALRAAH
;
A
#
# COMPACT_ATOMS: atom_id res chain seq x y z
N ALA A 1 -2.68 -11.39 -20.71
CA ALA A 1 -1.83 -10.62 -19.78
C ALA A 1 -2.74 -9.81 -18.88
N GLY A 2 -2.98 -10.28 -17.67
CA GLY A 2 -3.98 -9.69 -16.79
C GLY A 2 -3.99 -10.37 -15.43
N SER A 3 -2.83 -10.71 -14.90
CA SER A 3 -2.67 -11.22 -13.54
C SER A 3 -2.35 -10.04 -12.62
N ILE A 4 -2.99 -9.93 -11.44
CA ILE A 4 -2.46 -9.16 -10.31
C ILE A 4 -1.04 -9.68 -10.21
N SER A 5 -0.12 -8.81 -10.56
CA SER A 5 1.27 -9.20 -10.70
C SER A 5 1.74 -9.56 -9.30
N ILE A 6 2.54 -10.61 -9.14
CA ILE A 6 3.08 -10.95 -7.82
C ILE A 6 3.72 -9.71 -7.17
N TYR A 7 4.30 -8.83 -7.99
CA TYR A 7 4.84 -7.51 -7.66
C TYR A 7 3.87 -6.59 -6.90
N GLU A 8 2.57 -6.59 -7.22
CA GLU A 8 1.56 -5.79 -6.50
C GLU A 8 1.32 -6.31 -5.08
N LEU A 9 1.56 -7.60 -4.82
CA LEU A 9 1.52 -8.17 -3.47
C LEU A 9 2.82 -7.90 -2.72
N LEU A 10 3.96 -7.91 -3.43
CA LEU A 10 5.28 -7.68 -2.82
C LEU A 10 5.33 -6.37 -2.07
N LYS A 11 4.64 -5.33 -2.56
CA LYS A 11 4.61 -4.00 -1.92
C LYS A 11 4.03 -4.04 -0.51
N SER A 12 2.82 -4.57 -0.35
CA SER A 12 2.18 -4.71 0.97
C SER A 12 2.99 -5.63 1.90
N ILE A 13 3.56 -6.72 1.35
CA ILE A 13 4.38 -7.64 2.17
C ILE A 13 5.68 -7.00 2.63
N TRP A 14 6.30 -6.16 1.81
CA TRP A 14 7.54 -5.47 2.19
C TRP A 14 7.35 -4.65 3.46
N TYR A 15 6.25 -3.89 3.58
CA TYR A 15 5.93 -3.16 4.81
C TYR A 15 5.71 -4.07 6.02
N ALA A 16 5.01 -5.19 5.81
CA ALA A 16 4.78 -6.17 6.85
C ALA A 16 6.10 -6.81 7.33
N PHE A 17 7.01 -7.09 6.40
CA PHE A 17 8.33 -7.65 6.67
C PHE A 17 9.22 -6.67 7.44
N THR A 18 9.40 -5.45 6.94
CA THR A 18 10.27 -4.44 7.57
C THR A 18 9.79 -4.07 8.97
N SER A 19 8.46 -4.06 9.19
CA SER A 19 7.90 -3.88 10.52
C SER A 19 8.16 -5.05 11.46
N LEU A 20 8.35 -6.28 10.97
CA LEU A 20 8.64 -7.44 11.80
C LEU A 20 10.16 -7.67 12.01
N ASP A 21 11.00 -7.29 11.05
CA ASP A 21 12.46 -7.38 11.13
C ASP A 21 13.05 -6.22 11.97
N VAL A 22 12.75 -6.24 13.27
CA VAL A 22 13.17 -5.20 14.22
C VAL A 22 14.69 -5.01 14.27
N GLU A 23 15.45 -6.08 14.02
CA GLU A 23 16.91 -6.08 14.07
C GLU A 23 17.55 -5.68 12.73
N GLN A 24 16.75 -5.37 11.70
CA GLN A 24 17.22 -5.11 10.32
C GLN A 24 18.17 -6.20 9.81
N SER A 25 17.93 -7.42 10.27
CA SER A 25 18.81 -8.57 10.08
C SER A 25 18.51 -9.31 8.77
N GLY A 26 17.46 -8.90 8.06
CA GLY A 26 16.84 -9.65 6.97
C GLY A 26 16.14 -10.92 7.48
N LYS A 27 15.86 -11.03 8.78
CA LYS A 27 15.27 -12.22 9.41
C LYS A 27 14.14 -11.87 10.39
N VAL A 28 12.99 -12.50 10.16
CA VAL A 28 11.84 -12.45 11.09
C VAL A 28 11.74 -13.77 11.87
N SER A 29 11.63 -13.69 13.19
CA SER A 29 11.52 -14.85 14.06
C SER A 29 10.10 -15.47 14.07
N LYS A 30 10.00 -16.78 14.32
CA LYS A 30 8.71 -17.50 14.38
C LYS A 30 7.77 -16.97 15.45
N SER A 31 8.29 -16.41 16.55
CA SER A 31 7.49 -15.81 17.62
C SER A 31 6.80 -14.51 17.19
N GLN A 32 7.37 -13.77 16.23
CA GLN A 32 6.83 -12.54 15.66
C GLN A 32 5.72 -12.80 14.62
N LEU A 33 5.64 -14.02 14.05
CA LEU A 33 4.70 -14.42 13.00
C LEU A 33 3.36 -14.96 13.53
N LYS A 34 3.05 -14.77 14.82
CA LYS A 34 1.75 -15.16 15.41
C LYS A 34 0.63 -14.24 14.92
N VAL A 35 0.11 -14.47 13.72
CA VAL A 35 -1.01 -13.70 13.15
C VAL A 35 -2.09 -14.63 12.60
N ARG A 36 -3.36 -14.37 12.95
CA ARG A 36 -4.57 -15.07 12.43
C ARG A 36 -5.26 -14.15 11.43
N PRO A 37 -5.21 -14.45 10.11
CA PRO A 37 -6.38 -14.86 9.33
C PRO A 37 -6.02 -15.87 8.19
N THR A 38 -6.98 -16.25 7.34
CA THR A 38 -6.81 -17.16 6.18
C THR A 38 -5.70 -16.76 5.20
N CYS A 39 -5.32 -15.47 5.15
CA CYS A 39 -4.22 -14.96 4.32
C CYS A 39 -2.86 -14.89 5.02
N ALA A 40 -2.80 -15.10 6.35
CA ALA A 40 -1.53 -15.11 7.10
C ALA A 40 -0.55 -16.17 6.62
N PRO A 41 -0.96 -17.40 6.23
CA PRO A 41 -0.02 -18.38 5.73
C PRO A 41 0.77 -17.90 4.50
N LEU A 42 0.16 -17.11 3.60
CA LEU A 42 0.86 -16.52 2.45
C LEU A 42 1.90 -15.47 2.88
N VAL A 43 1.49 -14.52 3.73
CA VAL A 43 2.40 -13.47 4.24
C VAL A 43 3.55 -14.11 5.02
N ILE A 44 3.23 -15.05 5.92
CA ILE A 44 4.21 -15.80 6.72
C ILE A 44 5.14 -16.63 5.83
N TYR A 45 4.60 -17.36 4.85
CA TYR A 45 5.38 -18.15 3.90
C TYR A 45 6.34 -17.27 3.11
N PHE A 46 5.85 -16.13 2.61
CA PHE A 46 6.66 -15.17 1.88
C PHE A 46 7.81 -14.64 2.75
N ILE A 47 7.51 -14.15 3.94
CA ILE A 47 8.49 -13.65 4.90
C ILE A 47 9.52 -14.74 5.23
N CYS A 48 9.08 -15.98 5.45
CA CYS A 48 9.97 -17.12 5.70
C CYS A 48 10.84 -17.49 4.49
N THR A 49 10.38 -17.25 3.26
CA THR A 49 11.14 -17.52 2.04
C THR A 49 12.19 -16.43 1.81
N VAL A 50 11.85 -15.16 2.05
CA VAL A 50 12.82 -14.05 2.06
C VAL A 50 13.91 -14.27 3.11
N ASN A 51 13.56 -14.69 4.34
CA ASN A 51 14.53 -14.99 5.42
C ASN A 51 15.56 -16.08 5.05
N LYS A 52 15.24 -16.97 4.10
CA LYS A 52 16.13 -18.06 3.67
C LYS A 52 17.10 -17.64 2.55
N SER A 53 16.89 -16.48 1.93
CA SER A 53 17.75 -15.99 0.84
C SER A 53 17.79 -14.46 0.88
N PRO A 54 18.74 -13.85 1.59
CA PRO A 54 18.84 -12.39 1.72
C PRO A 54 19.42 -11.68 0.47
N ASN A 55 19.93 -12.42 -0.52
CA ASN A 55 20.48 -11.82 -1.74
C ASN A 55 19.35 -11.42 -2.72
N SER A 56 19.51 -10.32 -3.46
CA SER A 56 18.54 -9.77 -4.45
C SER A 56 17.92 -10.79 -5.42
N HIS A 57 18.59 -11.93 -5.64
CA HIS A 57 18.15 -13.06 -6.46
C HIS A 57 17.04 -13.91 -5.78
N ALA A 58 16.70 -13.59 -4.53
CA ALA A 58 15.62 -14.24 -3.80
C ALA A 58 14.25 -13.82 -4.31
N ILE A 59 14.10 -12.57 -4.75
CA ILE A 59 12.87 -12.09 -5.40
C ILE A 59 12.56 -12.95 -6.65
N SER A 60 13.59 -13.36 -7.42
CA SER A 60 13.40 -14.27 -8.56
C SER A 60 13.00 -15.70 -8.17
N ASN A 61 13.51 -16.26 -7.07
CA ASN A 61 13.14 -17.62 -6.61
C ASN A 61 11.79 -17.66 -5.85
N LEU A 62 11.38 -16.52 -5.29
CA LEU A 62 10.07 -16.27 -4.68
C LEU A 62 8.94 -16.47 -5.70
N ASN A 63 9.24 -16.19 -6.96
CA ASN A 63 8.29 -16.19 -8.08
C ASN A 63 7.71 -17.55 -8.43
N ALA A 64 8.32 -18.69 -8.06
CA ALA A 64 7.79 -20.00 -8.44
C ALA A 64 6.79 -20.55 -7.39
N HIS A 65 7.20 -20.61 -6.12
CA HIS A 65 6.35 -21.19 -5.07
C HIS A 65 5.29 -20.23 -4.53
N THR A 66 5.60 -18.93 -4.40
CA THR A 66 4.60 -17.92 -4.03
C THR A 66 3.55 -17.82 -5.13
N TYR A 67 3.97 -17.87 -6.40
CA TYR A 67 3.05 -17.91 -7.53
C TYR A 67 2.20 -19.17 -7.53
N THR A 68 2.76 -20.35 -7.23
CA THR A 68 1.98 -21.60 -7.13
C THR A 68 0.91 -21.51 -6.03
N ASN A 69 1.25 -21.04 -4.82
CA ASN A 69 0.30 -20.90 -3.72
C ASN A 69 -0.73 -19.79 -3.97
N PHE A 70 -0.32 -18.67 -4.56
CA PHE A 70 -1.20 -17.58 -4.98
C PHE A 70 -2.18 -18.04 -6.06
N THR A 71 -1.69 -18.76 -7.06
CA THR A 71 -2.49 -19.33 -8.15
C THR A 71 -3.49 -20.35 -7.60
N LEU A 72 -3.09 -21.19 -6.64
CA LEU A 72 -3.99 -22.11 -5.94
C LEU A 72 -5.12 -21.38 -5.18
N LEU A 73 -4.80 -20.30 -4.45
CA LEU A 73 -5.81 -19.53 -3.71
C LEU A 73 -6.74 -18.74 -4.64
N LYS A 74 -6.21 -18.26 -5.77
CA LYS A 74 -7.01 -17.68 -6.86
C LYS A 74 -7.94 -18.70 -7.51
N ILE A 75 -7.45 -19.88 -7.87
CA ILE A 75 -8.23 -20.97 -8.48
C ILE A 75 -9.34 -21.44 -7.52
N LYS A 76 -9.07 -21.45 -6.21
CA LYS A 76 -10.06 -21.78 -5.19
C LYS A 76 -11.05 -20.66 -4.88
N GLY A 77 -10.93 -19.48 -5.49
CA GLY A 77 -11.83 -18.34 -5.27
C GLY A 77 -11.80 -17.76 -3.84
N THR A 78 -10.79 -18.09 -3.04
CA THR A 78 -10.71 -17.72 -1.61
C THR A 78 -9.81 -16.52 -1.35
N PHE A 79 -9.11 -16.03 -2.37
CA PHE A 79 -8.19 -14.90 -2.25
C PHE A 79 -8.90 -13.56 -2.41
N SER A 80 -8.88 -12.72 -1.37
CA SER A 80 -9.25 -11.31 -1.43
C SER A 80 -7.99 -10.45 -1.29
N LYS A 81 -7.66 -9.67 -2.34
CA LYS A 81 -6.51 -8.75 -2.34
C LYS A 81 -6.65 -7.67 -1.26
N GLU A 82 -7.86 -7.17 -1.05
CA GLU A 82 -8.17 -6.20 0.00
C GLU A 82 -7.94 -6.78 1.39
N ALA A 83 -8.43 -7.99 1.67
CA ALA A 83 -8.20 -8.66 2.95
C ALA A 83 -6.71 -8.99 3.18
N PHE A 84 -5.96 -9.24 2.10
CA PHE A 84 -4.52 -9.44 2.15
C PHE A 84 -3.77 -8.14 2.50
N ASP A 85 -4.13 -7.03 1.87
CA ASP A 85 -3.54 -5.73 2.16
C ASP A 85 -3.90 -5.25 3.56
N ASP A 86 -5.14 -5.46 4.02
CA ASP A 86 -5.59 -5.12 5.37
C ASP A 86 -4.79 -5.87 6.44
N LEU A 87 -4.47 -7.13 6.18
CA LEU A 87 -3.59 -7.91 7.03
C LEU A 87 -2.18 -7.29 7.10
N CYS A 88 -1.59 -6.94 5.95
CA CYS A 88 -0.28 -6.31 5.90
C CYS A 88 -0.29 -4.95 6.60
N TRP A 89 -1.31 -4.14 6.34
CA TRP A 89 -1.56 -2.85 6.99
C TRP A 89 -1.63 -3.01 8.51
N THR A 90 -2.45 -3.93 9.02
CA THR A 90 -2.62 -4.16 10.47
C THR A 90 -1.30 -4.56 11.17
N MET A 91 -0.42 -5.25 10.45
CA MET A 91 0.91 -5.62 10.96
C MET A 91 1.88 -4.43 11.01
N THR A 92 1.79 -3.52 10.03
CA THR A 92 2.75 -2.42 9.87
C THR A 92 2.30 -1.11 10.54
N SER A 93 1.00 -0.82 10.55
CA SER A 93 0.44 0.46 11.01
C SER A 93 0.64 0.67 12.51
N LYS A 94 0.63 -0.40 13.32
CA LYS A 94 0.84 -0.30 14.77
C LYS A 94 2.19 0.31 15.16
N LYS A 95 3.22 0.14 14.33
CA LYS A 95 4.56 0.67 14.60
C LYS A 95 4.80 2.02 13.94
N ASN A 96 4.16 2.28 12.81
CA ASN A 96 4.49 3.41 11.96
C ASN A 96 3.43 4.53 11.96
N CYS A 97 2.17 4.23 12.30
CA CYS A 97 1.13 5.27 12.42
C CYS A 97 1.36 6.08 13.70
N LYS A 98 1.98 7.25 13.55
CA LYS A 98 2.20 8.22 14.61
C LYS A 98 0.87 8.76 15.16
N PRO A 99 0.83 9.24 16.41
CA PRO A 99 -0.36 9.91 16.98
C PRO A 99 -0.82 11.13 16.15
N SER A 100 0.10 11.83 15.47
CA SER A 100 -0.19 12.93 14.55
C SER A 100 -1.16 12.52 13.44
N ILE A 101 -0.94 11.36 12.83
CA ILE A 101 -1.82 10.81 11.80
C ILE A 101 -3.21 10.49 12.37
N GLN A 102 -3.25 9.92 13.58
CA GLN A 102 -4.49 9.45 14.22
C GLN A 102 -5.41 10.59 14.68
N GLN A 103 -4.84 11.76 15.01
CA GLN A 103 -5.59 12.94 15.45
C GLN A 103 -5.95 13.88 14.28
N GLY A 104 -5.32 13.69 13.12
CA GLY A 104 -5.49 14.54 11.94
C GLY A 104 -6.76 14.29 11.14
N LEU A 105 -6.71 14.65 9.85
CA LEU A 105 -7.83 14.57 8.91
C LEU A 105 -8.29 13.12 8.67
N CYS A 106 -7.36 12.18 8.50
CA CYS A 106 -7.65 10.82 8.06
C CYS A 106 -8.08 9.89 9.21
N SER A 107 -9.19 9.17 9.04
CA SER A 107 -9.53 8.06 9.94
C SER A 107 -8.62 6.85 9.69
N GLN A 108 -8.66 5.85 10.58
CA GLN A 108 -7.93 4.58 10.38
C GLN A 108 -8.33 3.87 9.08
N LYS A 109 -9.61 3.96 8.69
CA LYS A 109 -10.09 3.38 7.42
C LYS A 109 -9.54 4.14 6.22
N ASP A 110 -9.47 5.47 6.31
CA ASP A 110 -8.92 6.29 5.23
C ASP A 110 -7.43 6.01 5.06
N CYS A 111 -6.69 5.91 6.16
CA CYS A 111 -5.26 5.57 6.14
C CYS A 111 -5.00 4.23 5.43
N PHE A 112 -5.83 3.21 5.67
CA PHE A 112 -5.73 1.93 4.97
C PHE A 112 -5.98 2.07 3.45
N LYS A 113 -7.04 2.79 3.05
CA LYS A 113 -7.35 3.00 1.63
C LYS A 113 -6.25 3.79 0.92
N LEU A 114 -5.76 4.85 1.56
CA LEU A 114 -4.65 5.67 1.09
C LEU A 114 -3.36 4.87 0.99
N PHE A 115 -3.09 3.96 1.93
CA PHE A 115 -1.99 3.00 1.83
C PHE A 115 -2.10 2.09 0.59
N CYS A 116 -3.30 1.57 0.31
CA CYS A 116 -3.54 0.76 -0.88
C CYS A 116 -3.37 1.57 -2.19
N LEU A 117 -3.88 2.79 -2.24
CA LEU A 117 -3.72 3.71 -3.38
C LEU A 117 -2.26 4.11 -3.58
N PHE A 118 -1.54 4.37 -2.49
CA PHE A 118 -0.10 4.62 -2.50
C PHE A 118 0.65 3.44 -3.12
N ASN A 119 0.38 2.20 -2.67
CA ASN A 119 1.03 1.01 -3.22
C ASN A 119 0.72 0.78 -4.70
N LEU A 120 -0.49 1.14 -5.11
CA LEU A 120 -0.90 1.04 -6.51
C LEU A 120 -0.10 1.97 -7.42
N LEU A 121 0.18 3.18 -6.95
CA LEU A 121 0.85 4.23 -7.73
C LEU A 121 2.37 4.21 -7.58
N SER A 122 2.90 3.75 -6.45
CA SER A 122 4.34 3.69 -6.21
C SER A 122 5.03 2.78 -7.21
N GLU A 123 6.26 3.09 -7.54
CA GLU A 123 7.07 2.25 -8.41
C GLU A 123 7.47 0.92 -7.74
N ASP A 124 7.89 -0.06 -8.53
CA ASP A 124 8.38 -1.36 -8.05
C ASP A 124 9.86 -1.26 -7.54
N ARG A 125 10.17 -0.23 -6.74
CA ARG A 125 11.49 0.02 -6.14
C ARG A 125 11.38 0.10 -4.61
N TYR A 126 12.39 -0.41 -3.91
CA TYR A 126 12.41 -0.46 -2.44
C TYR A 126 13.57 0.39 -1.87
N PRO A 127 13.37 1.23 -0.83
CA PRO A 127 12.10 1.47 -0.14
C PRO A 127 11.04 2.10 -1.04
N LEU A 128 9.77 1.77 -0.80
CA LEU A 128 8.66 2.26 -1.62
C LEU A 128 8.44 3.74 -1.37
N VAL A 129 8.49 4.50 -2.47
CA VAL A 129 8.23 5.93 -2.51
C VAL A 129 7.22 6.23 -3.61
N ILE A 130 6.37 7.23 -3.35
CA ILE A 130 5.56 7.87 -4.39
C ILE A 130 6.35 9.10 -4.86
N ILE A 131 6.59 9.19 -6.16
CA ILE A 131 7.23 10.36 -6.77
C ILE A 131 6.16 11.44 -7.05
N GLN A 132 6.62 12.67 -7.31
CA GLN A 132 5.73 13.83 -7.43
C GLN A 132 4.58 13.64 -8.44
N PRO A 133 4.79 13.18 -9.70
CA PRO A 133 3.69 13.08 -10.67
C PRO A 133 2.55 12.15 -10.22
N GLU A 134 2.89 11.02 -9.61
CA GLU A 134 1.97 10.02 -9.08
C GLU A 134 1.23 10.56 -7.84
N LEU A 135 1.93 11.30 -6.99
CA LEU A 135 1.32 11.99 -5.85
C LEU A 135 0.33 13.05 -6.32
N GLU A 136 0.72 13.91 -7.27
CA GLU A 136 -0.18 14.91 -7.85
C GLU A 136 -1.42 14.28 -8.46
N TYR A 137 -1.26 13.17 -9.18
CA TYR A 137 -2.39 12.44 -9.75
C TYR A 137 -3.37 11.96 -8.68
N LEU A 138 -2.86 11.40 -7.58
CA LEU A 138 -3.69 10.96 -6.46
C LEU A 138 -4.41 12.14 -5.79
N LEU A 139 -3.71 13.24 -5.54
CA LEU A 139 -4.29 14.42 -4.89
C LEU A 139 -5.36 15.07 -5.79
N LYS A 140 -5.10 15.20 -7.09
CA LYS A 140 -6.11 15.67 -8.08
C LYS A 140 -7.36 14.78 -8.06
N LYS A 141 -7.19 13.47 -7.99
CA LYS A 141 -8.30 12.51 -7.92
C LYS A 141 -9.14 12.71 -6.66
N VAL A 142 -8.50 12.82 -5.49
CA VAL A 142 -9.20 13.05 -4.22
C VAL A 142 -9.88 14.42 -4.22
N SER A 143 -9.20 15.50 -4.64
CA SER A 143 -9.79 16.84 -4.74
C SER A 143 -11.01 16.86 -5.65
N SER A 144 -10.91 16.24 -6.83
CA SER A 144 -12.03 16.16 -7.77
C SER A 144 -13.24 15.44 -7.17
N ALA A 145 -13.02 14.40 -6.35
CA ALA A 145 -14.10 13.68 -5.67
C ALA A 145 -14.75 14.53 -4.55
N VAL A 146 -14.00 15.46 -3.93
CA VAL A 146 -14.55 16.46 -2.99
C VAL A 146 -15.12 17.69 -3.71
N SER A 147 -15.10 17.74 -5.06
CA SER A 147 -15.45 18.93 -5.85
C SER A 147 -14.61 20.17 -5.53
N LEU A 148 -13.35 19.96 -5.16
CA LEU A 148 -12.36 21.01 -4.93
C LEU A 148 -11.45 21.14 -6.16
N GLU A 149 -11.10 22.38 -6.49
CA GLU A 149 -10.02 22.62 -7.46
C GLU A 149 -8.68 22.31 -6.79
N TRP A 150 -7.86 21.50 -7.47
CA TRP A 150 -6.49 21.26 -7.06
C TRP A 150 -5.57 22.16 -7.89
N ASP A 151 -4.81 23.03 -7.22
CA ASP A 151 -3.91 24.00 -7.85
C ASP A 151 -2.42 23.69 -7.63
N GLY A 152 -2.09 22.68 -6.80
CA GLY A 152 -0.73 22.25 -6.51
C GLY A 152 0.06 23.11 -5.52
N THR A 153 -0.50 24.24 -5.09
CA THR A 153 0.20 25.25 -4.26
C THR A 153 0.75 24.64 -2.96
N LEU A 154 -0.08 23.91 -2.22
CA LEU A 154 0.31 23.25 -0.97
C LEU A 154 1.43 22.23 -1.15
N LEU A 155 1.42 21.49 -2.26
CA LEU A 155 2.46 20.51 -2.57
C LEU A 155 3.78 21.22 -2.91
N ASP A 156 3.74 22.26 -3.74
CA ASP A 156 4.91 23.04 -4.11
C ASP A 156 5.54 23.73 -2.89
N GLU A 157 4.73 24.27 -1.98
CA GLU A 157 5.19 24.85 -0.72
C GLU A 157 5.86 23.79 0.17
N LEU A 158 5.25 22.61 0.32
CA LEU A 158 5.81 21.51 1.11
C LEU A 158 7.16 21.03 0.57
N LEU A 159 7.24 20.86 -0.75
CA LEU A 159 8.44 20.43 -1.46
C LEU A 159 9.55 21.48 -1.45
N SER A 160 9.19 22.76 -1.43
CA SER A 160 10.14 23.87 -1.29
C SER A 160 10.74 23.95 0.12
N GLN A 161 9.96 23.60 1.13
CA GLN A 161 10.42 23.59 2.53
C GLN A 161 11.25 22.34 2.87
N ASN A 162 11.02 21.23 2.16
CA ASN A 162 11.66 19.95 2.45
C ASN A 162 12.28 19.36 1.17
N ALA A 163 13.53 19.73 0.90
CA ALA A 163 14.27 19.23 -0.25
C ALA A 163 14.39 17.69 -0.31
N ALA A 164 14.30 17.01 0.83
CA ALA A 164 14.32 15.54 0.90
C ALA A 164 13.10 14.87 0.25
N LEU A 165 11.96 15.57 0.14
CA LEU A 165 10.73 15.03 -0.44
C LEU A 165 10.70 15.10 -1.98
N GLN A 166 11.67 15.82 -2.58
CA GLN A 166 11.78 15.98 -4.04
C GLN A 166 12.09 14.65 -4.74
N ASP A 167 12.84 13.76 -4.07
CA ASP A 167 13.18 12.42 -4.58
C ASP A 167 12.06 11.39 -4.34
N GLY A 168 10.93 11.82 -3.77
CA GLY A 168 9.78 10.99 -3.45
C GLY A 168 9.49 10.91 -1.95
N MET A 169 8.29 10.43 -1.64
CA MET A 169 7.75 10.41 -0.28
C MET A 169 7.35 8.98 0.11
N SER A 170 7.73 8.55 1.32
CA SER A 170 7.25 7.28 1.86
C SER A 170 5.77 7.35 2.22
N VAL A 171 5.11 6.19 2.32
CA VAL A 171 3.68 6.14 2.71
C VAL A 171 3.41 6.80 4.05
N TRP A 172 4.37 6.78 4.98
CA TRP A 172 4.21 7.34 6.32
C TRP A 172 4.32 8.85 6.32
N GLU A 173 5.27 9.40 5.58
CA GLU A 173 5.39 10.86 5.36
C GLU A 173 4.16 11.37 4.63
N PHE A 174 3.69 10.63 3.62
CA PHE A 174 2.46 10.95 2.89
C PHE A 174 1.24 11.03 3.81
N LEU A 175 1.01 9.98 4.61
CA LEU A 175 -0.11 9.97 5.55
C LEU A 175 0.02 11.08 6.61
N GLU A 176 1.24 11.39 7.06
CA GLU A 176 1.48 12.46 8.03
C GLU A 176 1.16 13.85 7.46
N HIS A 177 1.70 14.18 6.29
CA HIS A 177 1.46 15.47 5.63
C HIS A 177 -0.01 15.62 5.20
N LEU A 178 -0.64 14.55 4.72
CA LEU A 178 -2.05 14.57 4.36
C LEU A 178 -2.95 14.75 5.59
N SER A 179 -2.71 14.00 6.66
CA SER A 179 -3.47 14.14 7.92
C SER A 179 -3.29 15.50 8.57
N ALA A 180 -2.13 16.15 8.37
CA ALA A 180 -1.86 17.50 8.86
C ALA A 180 -2.49 18.60 7.99
N GLY A 181 -3.13 18.26 6.86
CA GLY A 181 -3.71 19.23 5.93
C GLY A 181 -2.67 19.97 5.07
N GLN A 182 -1.44 19.46 5.00
CA GLN A 182 -0.34 20.08 4.24
C GLN A 182 -0.35 19.70 2.76
N LEU A 183 -1.18 18.74 2.35
CA LEU A 183 -1.32 18.31 0.96
C LEU A 183 -2.68 18.67 0.35
N LEU A 184 -3.73 18.77 1.18
CA LEU A 184 -5.08 19.13 0.79
C LEU A 184 -5.76 19.90 1.91
N HIS A 185 -6.43 21.00 1.58
CA HIS A 185 -7.27 21.73 2.50
C HIS A 185 -8.72 21.23 2.38
N VAL A 186 -9.15 20.39 3.31
CA VAL A 186 -10.53 19.86 3.33
C VAL A 186 -11.20 20.23 4.65
N GLU A 187 -12.35 20.89 4.55
CA GLU A 187 -13.06 21.44 5.72
C GLU A 187 -13.88 20.38 6.47
N SER A 188 -14.33 19.33 5.79
CA SER A 188 -15.11 18.23 6.37
C SER A 188 -14.36 16.90 6.29
N LYS A 189 -14.14 16.28 7.45
CA LYS A 189 -13.58 14.92 7.55
C LYS A 189 -14.48 13.90 6.85
N GLU A 190 -15.80 14.07 6.95
CA GLU A 190 -16.78 13.18 6.35
C GLU A 190 -16.73 13.25 4.81
N ALA A 191 -16.68 14.47 4.26
CA ALA A 191 -16.53 14.67 2.82
C ALA A 191 -15.20 14.08 2.30
N PHE A 192 -14.12 14.27 3.05
CA PHE A 192 -12.82 13.65 2.75
C PHE A 192 -12.89 12.13 2.75
N SER A 193 -13.45 11.51 3.81
CA SER A 193 -13.56 10.05 3.90
C SER A 193 -14.42 9.45 2.78
N LEU A 194 -15.48 10.16 2.36
CA LEU A 194 -16.30 9.77 1.20
C LEU A 194 -15.49 9.84 -0.10
N ALA A 195 -14.78 10.94 -0.34
CA ALA A 195 -13.94 11.08 -1.53
C ALA A 195 -12.83 10.03 -1.60
N VAL A 196 -12.20 9.71 -0.47
CA VAL A 196 -11.20 8.63 -0.40
C VAL A 196 -11.85 7.27 -0.68
N ASP A 197 -13.07 7.02 -0.21
CA ASP A 197 -13.83 5.80 -0.56
C ASP A 197 -14.10 5.73 -2.07
N ASP A 198 -14.59 6.81 -2.67
CA ASP A 198 -14.89 6.87 -4.10
C ASP A 198 -13.65 6.63 -4.96
N VAL A 199 -12.54 7.30 -4.66
CA VAL A 199 -11.26 7.11 -5.37
C VAL A 199 -10.71 5.70 -5.15
N PHE A 200 -10.84 5.15 -3.93
CA PHE A 200 -10.45 3.77 -3.65
C PHE A 200 -11.26 2.79 -4.49
N MET A 201 -12.59 2.90 -4.51
CA MET A 201 -13.45 2.07 -5.34
C MET A 201 -13.13 2.24 -6.84
N GLU A 202 -12.91 3.48 -7.30
CA GLU A 202 -12.63 3.79 -8.71
C GLU A 202 -11.27 3.25 -9.16
N MET A 203 -10.22 3.40 -8.37
CA MET A 203 -8.87 3.05 -8.80
C MET A 203 -8.52 1.62 -8.42
N TYR A 204 -8.72 1.26 -7.15
CA TYR A 204 -8.26 -0.01 -6.61
C TYR A 204 -9.17 -1.16 -7.03
N HIS A 205 -10.49 -1.07 -6.85
CA HIS A 205 -11.40 -2.15 -7.24
C HIS A 205 -11.54 -2.31 -8.74
N ASN A 206 -11.51 -1.22 -9.53
CA ASN A 206 -11.57 -1.36 -10.99
C ASN A 206 -10.33 -2.04 -11.56
N ILE A 207 -9.14 -1.81 -11.00
CA ILE A 207 -7.93 -2.51 -11.41
C ILE A 207 -8.00 -3.98 -11.04
N ILE A 208 -8.39 -4.31 -9.80
CA ILE A 208 -8.61 -5.69 -9.36
C ILE A 208 -9.64 -6.40 -10.26
N LYS A 209 -10.73 -5.72 -10.62
CA LYS A 209 -11.78 -6.25 -11.48
C LYS A 209 -11.27 -6.50 -12.90
N LYS A 210 -10.62 -5.51 -13.53
CA LYS A 210 -10.04 -5.65 -14.89
C LYS A 210 -9.06 -6.82 -14.97
N VAL A 211 -8.22 -6.96 -13.95
CA VAL A 211 -7.31 -8.10 -13.81
C VAL A 211 -8.09 -9.41 -13.69
N THR A 212 -9.09 -9.46 -12.82
CA THR A 212 -9.87 -10.69 -12.58
C THR A 212 -10.60 -11.15 -13.84
N ASP A 213 -11.18 -10.20 -14.59
CA ASP A 213 -11.89 -10.48 -15.84
C ASP A 213 -10.93 -10.94 -16.94
N ALA A 214 -9.73 -10.36 -17.01
CA ALA A 214 -8.68 -10.80 -17.95
C ALA A 214 -8.16 -12.21 -17.66
N LEU A 215 -8.17 -12.68 -16.40
CA LEU A 215 -7.84 -14.07 -16.05
C LEU A 215 -8.93 -15.05 -16.46
N ARG A 216 -10.21 -14.69 -16.29
CA ARG A 216 -11.32 -15.56 -16.69
C ARG A 216 -11.40 -15.74 -18.20
N ALA A 217 -11.07 -14.72 -18.97
CA ALA A 217 -11.06 -14.79 -20.44
C ALA A 217 -9.88 -15.57 -21.03
N ALA A 218 -8.86 -15.88 -20.22
CA ALA A 218 -7.68 -16.66 -20.62
C ALA A 218 -7.81 -18.16 -20.33
N HIS A 219 -8.93 -18.59 -19.74
CA HIS A 219 -9.32 -19.97 -19.47
C HIS A 219 -10.57 -20.34 -20.28
#